data_AF-A0A943DG20-F1
#
_entry.id   AF-A0A943DG20-F1
#
_cell.length_a   1.000
_cell.length_b   1.000
_cell.length_c   1.000
_cell.angle_alpha   90.00
_cell.angle_beta   90.00
_cell.angle_gamma   90.00
#
_symmetry.space_group_name_H-M   'P 1'
#
loop_
_entity.id
_entity.type
_entity.pdbx_description
1 polymer ?
#
loop_
_entity_poly.entity_id
_entity_poly.type
_entity_poly.pdbx_seq_one_letter_code
_entity_poly.pdbx_strand_id
1 'polypeptide(L)'
;MKVRKYSPLNSLKKIADNLWIVDGEEVLMDFKFFKVPFSTRMTVIRLQNGGLWVHSPTKPNDNLLLEIKRLGEVKHLIAPNVLHYSYIDEWHQLFPEAKVWLASGVQKRARK
;
A
#
# COMPACT_ATOMS: atom_id res chain seq x y z
N MET A 1 18.33 4.29 -15.02
CA MET A 1 17.61 3.04 -15.37
C MET A 1 16.13 3.36 -15.48
N LYS A 2 15.42 2.87 -16.50
CA LYS A 2 13.97 3.07 -16.63
C LYS A 2 13.25 1.99 -15.84
N VAL A 3 12.52 2.36 -14.79
CA VAL A 3 11.70 1.40 -14.03
C VAL A 3 10.48 1.03 -14.86
N ARG A 4 10.19 -0.26 -14.97
CA ARG A 4 8.99 -0.74 -15.65
C ARG A 4 7.76 -0.45 -14.79
N LYS A 5 6.82 0.31 -15.34
CA LYS A 5 5.49 0.54 -14.75
C LYS A 5 4.46 -0.36 -15.43
N TYR A 6 3.46 -0.80 -14.67
CA TYR A 6 2.40 -1.68 -15.15
C TYR A 6 1.07 -0.94 -15.10
N SER A 7 0.60 -0.43 -16.24
CA SER A 7 -0.67 0.30 -16.33
C SER A 7 -1.90 -0.64 -16.19
N PRO A 8 -3.08 -0.11 -15.82
CA PRO A 8 -3.29 1.21 -15.22
C PRO A 8 -2.61 1.33 -13.85
N LEU A 9 -2.13 2.51 -13.50
CA LEU A 9 -1.60 2.79 -12.16
C LEU A 9 -2.72 3.29 -11.26
N ASN A 10 -2.57 3.09 -9.96
CA ASN A 10 -3.50 3.58 -8.93
C ASN A 10 -4.96 3.15 -9.17
N SER A 11 -5.15 1.93 -9.68
CA SER A 11 -6.45 1.31 -9.91
C SER A 11 -6.42 -0.18 -9.56
N LEU A 12 -7.52 -0.69 -9.01
CA LEU A 12 -7.74 -2.08 -8.64
C LEU A 12 -7.72 -3.00 -9.86
N LYS A 13 -6.75 -3.90 -9.89
CA LYS A 13 -6.69 -4.98 -10.88
C LYS A 13 -7.08 -6.28 -10.20
N LYS A 14 -8.25 -6.80 -10.54
CA LYS A 14 -8.74 -8.08 -10.01
C LYS A 14 -7.82 -9.19 -10.52
N ILE A 15 -7.28 -9.99 -9.61
CA ILE A 15 -6.46 -11.17 -9.96
C ILE A 15 -7.10 -12.48 -9.51
N ALA A 16 -8.01 -12.43 -8.55
CA ALA A 16 -8.91 -13.53 -8.19
C ALA A 16 -10.16 -12.97 -7.49
N ASP A 17 -11.10 -13.84 -7.10
CA ASP A 17 -12.21 -13.43 -6.25
C ASP A 17 -11.69 -12.90 -4.91
N ASN A 18 -12.21 -11.74 -4.51
CA ASN A 18 -11.82 -11.04 -3.30
C ASN A 18 -10.32 -10.68 -3.20
N LEU A 19 -9.60 -10.65 -4.33
CA LEU A 19 -8.16 -10.35 -4.38
C LEU A 19 -7.80 -9.43 -5.55
N TRP A 20 -7.17 -8.31 -5.23
CA TRP A 20 -6.72 -7.30 -6.19
C TRP A 20 -5.27 -6.90 -5.92
N ILE A 21 -4.59 -6.46 -6.98
CA ILE A 21 -3.34 -5.71 -6.88
C ILE A 21 -3.56 -4.29 -7.38
N VAL A 22 -2.72 -3.38 -6.90
CA VAL A 22 -2.63 -2.01 -7.41
C VAL A 22 -1.17 -1.69 -7.66
N ASP A 23 -0.85 -1.38 -8.90
CA ASP A 23 0.47 -0.87 -9.28
C ASP A 23 0.49 0.64 -9.03
N GLY A 24 1.43 1.11 -8.21
CA GLY A 24 1.57 2.52 -7.87
C GLY A 24 2.65 3.22 -8.67
N GLU A 25 2.87 4.49 -8.34
CA GLU A 25 3.93 5.29 -8.94
C GLU A 25 5.33 4.79 -8.57
N GLU A 26 6.32 5.32 -9.30
CA GLU A 26 7.73 5.15 -8.96
C GLU A 26 8.05 5.90 -7.67
N VAL A 27 8.81 5.26 -6.78
CA VAL A 27 9.37 5.87 -5.57
C VAL A 27 10.88 5.85 -5.64
N LEU A 28 11.52 6.87 -5.07
CA LEU A 28 12.96 6.94 -4.92
C LEU A 28 13.34 6.48 -3.52
N MET A 29 13.89 5.26 -3.42
CA MET A 29 14.37 4.74 -2.13
C MET A 29 15.76 5.31 -1.83
N ASP A 30 15.92 5.82 -0.61
CA ASP A 30 17.16 6.40 -0.14
C ASP A 30 18.13 5.34 0.44
N PHE A 31 19.32 5.25 -0.16
CA PHE A 31 20.44 4.41 0.28
C PHE A 31 21.63 5.24 0.80
N LYS A 32 21.34 6.34 1.53
CA LYS A 32 22.29 7.30 2.12
C LYS A 32 23.10 8.12 1.10
N PHE A 33 23.77 7.46 0.17
CA PHE A 33 24.68 8.08 -0.80
C PHE A 33 24.09 8.16 -2.21
N PHE A 34 23.02 7.41 -2.47
CA PHE A 34 22.34 7.40 -3.75
C PHE A 34 20.85 7.07 -3.57
N LYS A 35 20.03 7.46 -4.54
CA LYS A 35 18.61 7.10 -4.60
C LYS A 35 18.39 6.11 -5.73
N VAL A 36 17.64 5.05 -5.45
CA VAL A 36 17.31 4.02 -6.45
C VAL A 36 15.80 4.06 -6.73
N PRO A 37 15.38 4.15 -8.00
CA PRO A 37 13.97 4.15 -8.35
C PRO A 37 13.38 2.73 -8.29
N PHE A 38 12.17 2.61 -7.73
CA PHE A 38 11.41 1.36 -7.66
C PHE A 38 9.94 1.60 -8.04
N SER A 39 9.32 0.61 -8.70
CA SER A 39 7.87 0.57 -8.83
C SER A 39 7.27 0.10 -7.52
N THR A 40 6.10 0.62 -7.16
CA THR A 40 5.36 0.16 -5.98
C THR A 40 4.18 -0.73 -6.37
N ARG A 41 3.82 -1.66 -5.48
CA ARG A 41 2.61 -2.47 -5.61
C ARG A 41 2.02 -2.75 -4.23
N MET A 42 0.71 -2.63 -4.11
CA MET A 42 -0.03 -3.12 -2.96
C MET A 42 -0.97 -4.26 -3.34
N THR A 43 -1.44 -4.99 -2.34
CA THR A 43 -2.46 -6.03 -2.50
C THR A 43 -3.65 -5.67 -1.62
N VAL A 44 -4.85 -5.84 -2.14
CA VAL A 44 -6.11 -5.62 -1.42
C VAL A 44 -6.87 -6.93 -1.38
N ILE A 45 -7.27 -7.34 -0.19
CA ILE A 45 -8.02 -8.56 0.05
C ILE A 45 -9.34 -8.17 0.71
N ARG A 46 -10.46 -8.66 0.19
CA ARG A 46 -11.76 -8.54 0.85
C ARG A 46 -12.00 -9.77 1.71
N LEU A 47 -12.21 -9.54 3.01
CA LEU A 47 -12.44 -10.59 3.99
C LEU A 47 -13.90 -11.08 3.94
N GLN A 48 -14.16 -12.24 4.54
CA GLN A 48 -15.52 -12.82 4.59
C GLN A 48 -16.55 -11.91 5.25
N ASN A 49 -16.12 -11.08 6.23
CA ASN A 49 -16.97 -10.09 6.89
C ASN A 49 -17.15 -8.79 6.06
N GLY A 50 -16.67 -8.75 4.82
CA GLY A 50 -16.76 -7.61 3.92
C GLY A 50 -15.71 -6.51 4.12
N GLY A 51 -14.93 -6.55 5.20
CA GLY A 51 -13.84 -5.61 5.47
C GLY A 51 -12.63 -5.84 4.56
N LEU A 52 -11.81 -4.81 4.38
CA LEU A 52 -10.62 -4.86 3.54
C LEU A 52 -9.34 -4.97 4.38
N TRP A 53 -8.46 -5.87 3.91
CA TRP A 53 -7.06 -5.96 4.30
C TRP A 53 -6.24 -5.33 3.17
N VAL A 54 -5.52 -4.25 3.48
CA VAL A 54 -4.61 -3.58 2.54
C VAL A 54 -3.16 -3.85 2.94
N HIS A 55 -2.47 -4.58 2.08
CA HIS A 55 -1.10 -5.04 2.31
C HIS A 55 -0.09 -4.21 1.52
N SER A 56 0.93 -3.69 2.21
CA SER A 56 1.98 -2.85 1.64
C SER A 56 1.42 -1.67 0.84
N PRO A 57 0.64 -0.75 1.46
CA PRO A 57 -0.07 0.29 0.73
C PRO A 57 0.85 1.15 -0.15
N THR A 58 0.40 1.47 -1.36
CA THR A 58 1.06 2.45 -2.24
C THR A 58 0.66 3.87 -1.85
N LYS A 59 1.24 4.90 -2.49
CA LYS A 59 0.82 6.28 -2.27
C LYS A 59 -0.71 6.43 -2.45
N PRO A 60 -1.43 7.07 -1.51
CA PRO A 60 -2.84 7.39 -1.70
C PRO A 60 -3.06 8.21 -2.97
N ASN A 61 -4.16 7.94 -3.65
CA ASN A 61 -4.60 8.66 -4.84
C ASN A 61 -6.12 8.72 -4.85
N ASP A 62 -6.71 9.83 -5.28
CA ASP A 62 -8.16 10.04 -5.17
C ASP A 62 -8.98 8.96 -5.90
N ASN A 63 -8.58 8.57 -7.11
CA ASN A 63 -9.28 7.54 -7.88
C ASN A 63 -9.19 6.18 -7.17
N LEU A 64 -8.00 5.83 -6.70
CA LEU A 64 -7.78 4.61 -5.93
C LEU A 64 -8.63 4.60 -4.65
N LEU A 65 -8.65 5.71 -3.90
CA LEU A 65 -9.41 5.82 -2.66
C LEU A 65 -10.92 5.70 -2.92
N LEU A 66 -11.42 6.24 -4.02
CA LEU A 66 -12.81 6.07 -4.44
C LEU A 66 -13.13 4.60 -4.75
N GLU A 67 -12.26 3.90 -5.47
CA GLU A 67 -12.42 2.47 -5.75
C GLU A 67 -12.38 1.63 -4.47
N ILE A 68 -11.43 1.90 -3.56
CA ILE A 68 -11.30 1.21 -2.27
C ILE A 68 -12.55 1.41 -1.41
N LYS A 69 -13.04 2.65 -1.28
CA LYS A 69 -14.25 2.96 -0.49
C LYS A 69 -15.50 2.26 -1.05
N ARG A 70 -15.61 2.11 -2.37
CA ARG A 70 -16.69 1.34 -3.00
C ARG A 70 -16.57 -0.16 -2.76
N LEU A 71 -15.34 -0.67 -2.66
CA LEU A 71 -15.08 -2.09 -2.44
C LEU A 71 -15.43 -2.55 -1.02
N GLY A 72 -15.16 -1.71 -0.03
CA GLY A 72 -15.48 -1.98 1.38
C GLY A 72 -14.72 -1.07 2.34
N GLU A 73 -14.98 -1.27 3.63
CA GLU A 73 -14.30 -0.54 4.69
C GLU A 73 -12.91 -1.11 4.94
N VAL A 74 -11.87 -0.26 4.99
CA VAL A 74 -10.51 -0.68 5.32
C VAL A 74 -10.43 -1.02 6.81
N LYS A 75 -10.23 -2.30 7.13
CA LYS A 75 -10.14 -2.80 8.52
C LYS A 75 -8.70 -3.06 8.96
N HIS A 76 -7.81 -3.38 8.02
CA HIS A 76 -6.42 -3.71 8.33
C HIS A 76 -5.45 -3.08 7.34
N LEU A 77 -4.41 -2.43 7.88
CA LEU A 77 -3.26 -1.89 7.15
C LEU A 77 -2.00 -2.66 7.55
N ILE A 78 -1.29 -3.24 6.58
CA ILE A 78 -0.17 -4.14 6.85
C ILE A 78 1.13 -3.57 6.27
N ALA A 79 2.10 -3.34 7.14
CA ALA A 79 3.50 -3.05 6.79
C ALA A 79 4.33 -4.33 6.95
N PRO A 80 4.57 -5.09 5.87
CA PRO A 80 5.09 -6.46 5.98
C PRO A 80 6.59 -6.54 6.28
N ASN A 81 7.33 -5.45 6.13
CA ASN A 81 8.76 -5.37 6.43
C ASN A 81 9.22 -3.90 6.52
N VAL A 82 10.50 -3.71 6.85
CA VAL A 82 11.15 -2.40 7.03
C VAL A 82 11.36 -1.58 5.74
N LEU A 83 10.91 -2.05 4.58
CA LEU A 83 10.99 -1.34 3.31
C LEU A 83 9.61 -0.92 2.79
N HIS A 84 8.53 -1.56 3.27
CA HIS A 84 7.17 -1.42 2.72
C HIS A 84 6.21 -0.76 3.72
N TYR A 85 6.69 0.29 4.41
CA TYR A 85 5.91 1.00 5.44
C TYR A 85 5.66 2.47 5.13
N SER A 86 6.24 3.01 4.04
CA SER A 86 6.33 4.45 3.78
C SER A 86 5.00 5.20 3.73
N TYR A 87 3.90 4.53 3.34
CA TYR A 87 2.57 5.14 3.23
C TYR A 87 1.59 4.71 4.31
N ILE A 88 2.03 3.94 5.31
CA ILE A 88 1.13 3.42 6.35
C ILE A 88 0.48 4.55 7.14
N ASP A 89 1.26 5.57 7.50
CA ASP A 89 0.75 6.70 8.29
C ASP A 89 -0.29 7.52 7.51
N GLU A 90 -0.03 7.80 6.22
CA GLU A 90 -0.98 8.49 5.34
C GLU A 90 -2.29 7.68 5.17
N TRP A 91 -2.18 6.37 4.99
CA TRP A 91 -3.35 5.49 4.93
C TRP A 91 -4.11 5.43 6.25
N HIS A 92 -3.41 5.40 7.38
CA HIS A 92 -4.07 5.38 8.69
C HIS A 92 -4.78 6.70 9.00
N GLN A 93 -4.24 7.85 8.57
CA GLN A 93 -4.94 9.14 8.66
C GLN A 93 -6.25 9.16 7.86
N LEU A 94 -6.28 8.51 6.69
CA LEU A 94 -7.46 8.39 5.84
C LEU A 94 -8.48 7.36 6.36
N PHE A 95 -8.01 6.34 7.08
CA PHE A 95 -8.80 5.25 7.64
C PHE A 95 -8.42 5.02 9.11
N PRO A 96 -8.79 5.95 10.03
CA PRO A 96 -8.32 5.95 11.42
C PRO A 96 -8.79 4.73 12.21
N GLU A 97 -9.93 4.13 11.84
CA GLU A 97 -10.46 2.92 12.47
C GLU A 97 -9.74 1.63 12.03
N ALA A 98 -8.89 1.71 10.99
CA ALA A 98 -8.15 0.55 10.51
C ALA A 98 -7.04 0.16 11.48
N LYS A 99 -7.01 -1.11 11.87
CA LYS A 99 -5.93 -1.65 12.69
C LYS A 99 -4.64 -1.74 11.88
N VAL A 100 -3.57 -1.15 12.39
CA VAL A 100 -2.24 -1.19 11.78
C VAL A 100 -1.43 -2.37 12.31
N TRP A 101 -0.85 -3.15 11.40
CA TRP A 101 0.01 -4.29 11.69
C TRP A 101 1.40 -4.03 11.13
N LEU A 102 2.40 -4.00 12.00
CA LEU A 102 3.79 -3.69 11.63
C LEU A 102 4.68 -4.91 11.87
N ALA A 103 5.47 -5.29 10.87
CA ALA A 103 6.54 -6.25 11.06
C ALA A 103 7.60 -5.72 12.05
N SER A 104 8.30 -6.65 12.71
CA SER A 104 9.37 -6.33 13.64
C SER A 104 10.41 -5.41 12.99
N GLY A 105 10.84 -4.38 13.72
CA GLY A 105 11.86 -3.43 13.26
C GLY A 105 11.31 -2.24 12.44
N VAL A 106 10.06 -2.26 11.97
CA VAL A 106 9.45 -1.12 11.25
C VAL A 106 9.43 0.13 12.12
N GLN A 107 8.97 0.02 13.37
CA GLN A 107 8.96 1.16 14.31
C GLN A 107 10.36 1.75 14.54
N LYS A 108 11.40 0.92 14.65
CA LYS A 108 12.79 1.38 14.82
C LYS A 108 13.30 2.08 13.56
N ARG A 109 12.88 1.64 12.38
CA ARG A 109 13.26 2.22 11.08
C ARG A 109 12.55 3.55 10.83
N ALA A 110 11.28 3.67 11.20
CA ALA A 110 10.49 4.90 11.00
C ALA A 110 10.95 6.09 11.86
N ARG A 111 11.67 5.85 12.97
CA ARG A 111 12.23 6.90 13.84
C ARG A 111 13.56 7.48 13.36
N LYS A 112 14.12 6.97 12.26
CA LYS A 112 15.39 7.43 11.69
C LYS A 112 15.13 8.30 10.46
#